data_AF-A0A2V9WM65-F1
#
_entry.id   AF-A0A2V9WM65-F1
#
_cell.length_a   1.000
_cell.length_b   1.000
_cell.length_c   1.000
_cell.angle_alpha   90.00
_cell.angle_beta   90.00
_cell.angle_gamma   90.00
#
_symmetry.space_group_name_H-M   'P 1'
#
loop_
_entity.id
_entity.type
_entity.pdbx_description
1 polymer ?
#
loop_
_entity_poly.entity_id
_entity_poly.type
_entity_poly.pdbx_seq_one_letter_code
_entity_poly.pdbx_strand_id
1 'polypeptide(L)'
;MSTASTPSIKAAQEPYSAHLVRRTVQACSVAREAAGAAAEGIATGSSVLLNSIRQCERELDRFDMELDSGVTAAITQVTEPEARELLACMKFMIGLERIGDLLLSFANSAQSAGPRLDPQDTRELTRMATVLEKMLNDVGEAFSGRDVKKAIDVLRSDAEIDRLRNLIFMRHIENPENLVHQASLQVIFMTQSLERAGDHVKNLAEEVCHLVSGHTIRHVLMAYDKPIEQMFIDWLRTRDEKQ
;
A
#
# COMPACT_ATOMS: atom_id res chain seq x y z
N MET A 1 64.18 6.14 -10.26
CA MET A 1 62.93 6.92 -10.37
C MET A 1 61.78 5.98 -10.10
N SER A 2 61.18 6.12 -8.91
CA SER A 2 60.10 5.29 -8.40
C SER A 2 58.76 5.84 -8.89
N THR A 3 57.98 5.05 -9.63
CA THR A 3 56.61 5.39 -10.01
C THR A 3 55.67 4.71 -9.02
N ALA A 4 55.15 5.50 -8.08
CA ALA A 4 54.14 5.07 -7.13
C ALA A 4 52.82 4.76 -7.86
N SER A 5 52.33 3.54 -7.69
CA SER A 5 51.01 3.11 -8.13
C SER A 5 49.96 3.64 -7.16
N THR A 6 49.09 4.54 -7.63
CA THR A 6 47.91 5.00 -6.89
C THR A 6 46.86 3.87 -6.82
N PRO A 7 46.35 3.47 -5.65
CA PRO A 7 45.24 2.53 -5.60
C PRO A 7 43.94 3.25 -5.96
N SER A 8 43.29 2.79 -7.03
CA SER A 8 41.93 3.21 -7.40
C SER A 8 40.96 2.74 -6.32
N ILE A 9 40.36 3.69 -5.61
CA ILE A 9 39.29 3.44 -4.64
C ILE A 9 38.06 3.01 -5.45
N LYS A 10 37.79 1.70 -5.51
CA LYS A 10 36.48 1.19 -5.93
C LYS A 10 35.45 1.80 -4.98
N ALA A 11 34.61 2.70 -5.50
CA ALA A 11 33.41 3.14 -4.79
C ALA A 11 32.67 1.89 -4.31
N ALA A 12 32.35 1.83 -3.02
CA ALA A 12 31.60 0.72 -2.44
C ALA A 12 30.27 0.61 -3.23
N GLN A 13 30.12 -0.46 -4.01
CA GLN A 13 28.85 -0.77 -4.66
C GLN A 13 27.80 -0.88 -3.56
N GLU A 14 26.69 -0.16 -3.70
CA GLU A 14 25.56 -0.32 -2.78
C GLU A 14 25.18 -1.80 -2.69
N PRO A 15 24.79 -2.29 -1.51
CA PRO A 15 24.23 -3.62 -1.38
C PRO A 15 23.11 -3.79 -2.41
N TYR A 16 23.11 -4.89 -3.16
CA TYR A 16 22.14 -5.10 -4.23
C TYR A 16 20.69 -5.00 -3.73
N SER A 17 20.43 -5.40 -2.47
CA SER A 17 19.13 -5.24 -1.81
C SER A 17 18.74 -3.77 -1.62
N ALA A 18 19.68 -2.86 -1.34
CA ALA A 18 19.41 -1.44 -1.13
C ALA A 18 18.86 -0.77 -2.40
N HIS A 19 19.35 -1.18 -3.58
CA HIS A 19 18.79 -0.73 -4.85
C HIS A 19 17.32 -1.15 -5.01
N LEU A 20 17.02 -2.44 -4.78
CA LEU A 20 15.68 -2.99 -4.92
C LEU A 20 14.68 -2.42 -3.90
N VAL A 21 15.12 -2.18 -2.66
CA VAL A 21 14.34 -1.47 -1.64
C VAL A 21 13.99 -0.06 -2.13
N ARG A 22 14.95 0.67 -2.70
CA ARG A 22 14.70 2.01 -3.24
C ARG A 22 13.68 1.99 -4.37
N ARG A 23 13.76 1.02 -5.30
CA ARG A 23 12.79 0.84 -6.37
C ARG A 23 11.39 0.54 -5.83
N THR A 24 11.30 -0.30 -4.79
CA THR A 24 10.04 -0.60 -4.09
C THR A 24 9.41 0.66 -3.48
N VAL A 25 10.21 1.51 -2.82
CA VAL A 25 9.73 2.79 -2.26
C VAL A 25 9.27 3.76 -3.36
N GLN A 26 9.95 3.79 -4.50
CA GLN A 26 9.51 4.57 -5.66
C GLN A 26 8.16 4.06 -6.19
N ALA A 27 7.96 2.74 -6.27
CA ALA A 27 6.68 2.15 -6.65
C ALA A 27 5.55 2.52 -5.66
N CYS A 28 5.82 2.57 -4.35
CA CYS A 28 4.85 3.11 -3.38
C CYS A 28 4.43 4.55 -3.70
N SER A 29 5.37 5.42 -4.11
CA SER A 29 5.04 6.80 -4.52
C SER A 29 4.14 6.83 -5.75
N VAL A 30 4.41 5.98 -6.75
CA VAL A 30 3.58 5.89 -7.96
C VAL A 30 2.17 5.42 -7.64
N ALA A 31 2.00 4.42 -6.78
CA ALA A 31 0.69 3.98 -6.34
C ALA A 31 -0.05 5.07 -5.55
N ARG A 32 0.65 5.79 -4.66
CA ARG A 32 0.09 6.94 -3.93
C ARG A 32 -0.38 8.04 -4.89
N GLU A 33 0.43 8.39 -5.89
CA GLU A 33 0.08 9.38 -6.92
C GLU A 33 -1.16 8.95 -7.72
N ALA A 34 -1.29 7.68 -8.05
CA ALA A 34 -2.49 7.14 -8.71
C ALA A 34 -3.74 7.28 -7.83
N ALA A 35 -3.64 7.01 -6.53
CA ALA A 35 -4.75 7.18 -5.59
C ALA A 35 -5.14 8.66 -5.42
N GLY A 36 -4.17 9.57 -5.35
CA GLY A 36 -4.41 11.02 -5.34
C GLY A 36 -5.08 11.51 -6.63
N ALA A 37 -4.63 11.04 -7.79
CA ALA A 37 -5.27 11.32 -9.07
C ALA A 37 -6.71 10.77 -9.14
N ALA A 38 -6.97 9.61 -8.53
CA ALA A 38 -8.33 9.07 -8.42
C ALA A 38 -9.23 9.97 -7.56
N ALA A 39 -8.74 10.43 -6.40
CA ALA A 39 -9.46 11.33 -5.50
C ALA A 39 -9.77 12.69 -6.16
N GLU A 40 -8.78 13.34 -6.73
CA GLU A 40 -8.98 14.64 -7.38
C GLU A 40 -9.77 14.51 -8.70
N GLY A 41 -9.53 13.44 -9.46
CA GLY A 41 -10.24 13.14 -10.70
C GLY A 41 -11.73 12.94 -10.49
N ILE A 42 -12.14 12.18 -9.47
CA ILE A 42 -13.57 11.99 -9.17
C ILE A 42 -14.21 13.25 -8.57
N ALA A 43 -13.48 13.99 -7.74
CA ALA A 43 -13.98 15.22 -7.12
C ALA A 43 -14.25 16.34 -8.13
N THR A 44 -13.39 16.45 -9.15
CA THR A 44 -13.41 17.54 -10.15
C THR A 44 -14.05 17.13 -11.47
N GLY A 45 -14.26 15.83 -11.71
CA GLY A 45 -14.64 15.31 -13.03
C GLY A 45 -13.51 15.40 -14.06
N SER A 46 -12.26 15.59 -13.63
CA SER A 46 -11.10 15.74 -14.52
C SER A 46 -10.74 14.40 -15.19
N SER A 47 -11.10 14.28 -16.47
CA SER A 47 -10.70 13.12 -17.29
C SER A 47 -9.18 13.03 -17.49
N VAL A 48 -8.46 14.14 -17.41
CA VAL A 48 -6.99 14.16 -17.52
C VAL A 48 -6.36 13.40 -16.34
N LEU A 49 -6.82 13.66 -15.12
CA LEU A 49 -6.34 12.98 -13.92
C LEU A 49 -6.75 11.50 -13.91
N LEU A 50 -7.99 11.19 -14.30
CA LEU A 50 -8.41 9.79 -14.40
C LEU A 50 -7.61 9.02 -15.47
N ASN A 51 -7.22 9.67 -16.56
CA ASN A 51 -6.40 9.05 -17.60
C ASN A 51 -4.92 8.90 -17.20
N SER A 52 -4.38 9.74 -16.32
CA SER A 52 -3.00 9.59 -15.85
C SER A 52 -2.78 8.32 -15.02
N ILE A 53 -3.84 7.79 -14.38
CA ILE A 53 -3.77 6.53 -13.62
C ILE A 53 -3.27 5.36 -14.47
N ARG A 54 -3.61 5.32 -15.77
CA ARG A 54 -3.09 4.31 -16.71
C ARG A 54 -1.58 4.37 -16.88
N GLN A 55 -0.99 5.57 -16.77
CA GLN A 55 0.47 5.70 -16.83
C GLN A 55 1.10 5.16 -15.55
N CYS A 56 0.51 5.44 -14.38
CA CYS A 56 0.97 4.90 -13.11
C CYS A 56 0.91 3.36 -13.08
N GLU A 57 -0.17 2.75 -13.56
CA GLU A 57 -0.30 1.28 -13.64
C GLU A 57 0.82 0.65 -14.49
N ARG A 58 1.06 1.16 -15.71
CA ARG A 58 2.19 0.70 -16.54
C ARG A 58 3.56 0.88 -15.89
N GLU A 59 3.72 1.91 -15.08
CA GLU A 59 4.96 2.13 -14.35
C GLU A 59 5.14 1.11 -13.24
N LEU A 60 4.06 0.74 -12.54
CA LEU A 60 4.05 -0.33 -11.53
C LEU A 60 4.38 -1.69 -12.15
N ASP A 61 3.83 -2.02 -13.32
CA ASP A 61 4.19 -3.24 -14.06
C ASP A 61 5.68 -3.29 -14.39
N ARG A 62 6.25 -2.15 -14.80
CA ARG A 62 7.68 -2.05 -15.09
C ARG A 62 8.52 -2.26 -13.84
N PHE A 63 8.11 -1.70 -12.70
CA PHE A 63 8.78 -1.94 -11.43
C PHE A 63 8.72 -3.42 -11.03
N ASP A 64 7.59 -4.09 -11.27
CA ASP A 64 7.40 -5.50 -10.94
C ASP A 64 8.37 -6.38 -11.75
N MET A 65 8.43 -6.19 -13.07
CA MET A 65 9.38 -6.92 -13.93
C MET A 65 10.85 -6.67 -13.54
N GLU A 66 11.19 -5.43 -13.19
CA GLU A 66 12.54 -5.08 -12.75
C GLU A 66 12.90 -5.76 -11.42
N LEU A 67 11.97 -5.75 -10.46
CA LEU A 67 12.17 -6.37 -9.15
C LEU A 67 12.23 -7.89 -9.24
N ASP A 68 11.39 -8.53 -10.05
CA ASP A 68 11.43 -9.98 -10.29
C ASP A 68 12.80 -10.42 -10.85
N SER A 69 13.28 -9.72 -11.88
CA SER A 69 14.58 -10.00 -12.49
C SER A 69 15.73 -9.76 -11.49
N GLY A 70 15.68 -8.64 -10.75
CA GLY A 70 16.70 -8.29 -9.78
C GLY A 70 16.78 -9.28 -8.62
N VAL A 71 15.64 -9.64 -8.04
CA VAL A 71 15.57 -10.61 -6.94
C VAL A 71 16.07 -11.97 -7.39
N THR A 72 15.66 -12.43 -8.58
CA THR A 72 16.14 -13.71 -9.14
C THR A 72 17.67 -13.76 -9.28
N ALA A 73 18.29 -12.65 -9.71
CA ALA A 73 19.74 -12.57 -9.83
C ALA A 73 20.47 -12.57 -8.48
N ALA A 74 19.85 -12.01 -7.43
CA ALA A 74 20.51 -11.78 -6.15
C ALA A 74 20.25 -12.85 -5.08
N ILE A 75 19.09 -13.53 -5.12
CA ILE A 75 18.60 -14.35 -4.00
C ILE A 75 19.56 -15.45 -3.54
N THR A 76 20.40 -15.97 -4.45
CA THR A 76 21.39 -17.03 -4.14
C THR A 76 22.70 -16.52 -3.56
N GLN A 77 22.92 -15.20 -3.56
CA GLN A 77 24.19 -14.54 -3.22
C GLN A 77 24.09 -13.65 -1.97
N VAL A 78 22.93 -13.62 -1.31
CA VAL A 78 22.65 -12.75 -0.17
C VAL A 78 22.53 -13.54 1.14
N THR A 79 22.76 -12.86 2.25
CA THR A 79 22.54 -13.41 3.60
C THR A 79 21.05 -13.64 3.88
N GLU A 80 20.71 -14.41 4.91
CA GLU A 80 19.30 -14.65 5.30
C GLU A 80 18.51 -13.36 5.58
N PRO A 81 19.05 -12.35 6.31
CA PRO A 81 18.33 -11.09 6.52
C PRO A 81 18.08 -10.32 5.21
N GLU A 82 19.05 -10.30 4.30
CA GLU A 82 18.92 -9.67 2.99
C GLU A 82 17.91 -10.44 2.12
N ALA A 83 17.91 -11.77 2.15
CA ALA A 83 16.91 -12.58 1.45
C ALA A 83 15.49 -12.27 1.95
N ARG A 84 15.30 -12.09 3.27
CA ARG A 84 14.01 -11.67 3.85
C ARG A 84 13.58 -10.30 3.34
N GLU A 85 14.51 -9.35 3.21
CA GLU A 85 14.26 -8.03 2.64
C GLU A 85 13.86 -8.12 1.16
N LEU A 86 14.57 -8.92 0.35
CA LEU A 86 14.23 -9.15 -1.06
C LEU A 86 12.83 -9.77 -1.22
N LEU A 87 12.48 -10.74 -0.38
CA LEU A 87 11.15 -11.35 -0.38
C LEU A 87 10.05 -10.34 -0.01
N ALA A 88 10.32 -9.45 0.94
CA ALA A 88 9.39 -8.38 1.27
C ALA A 88 9.21 -7.41 0.10
N CYS A 89 10.28 -7.04 -0.62
CA CYS A 89 10.17 -6.22 -1.83
C CYS A 89 9.26 -6.88 -2.90
N MET A 90 9.42 -8.18 -3.15
CA MET A 90 8.56 -8.92 -4.09
C MET A 90 7.09 -8.87 -3.69
N LYS A 91 6.79 -9.18 -2.42
CA LYS A 91 5.41 -9.14 -1.92
C LYS A 91 4.82 -7.74 -1.97
N PHE A 92 5.65 -6.72 -1.73
CA PHE A 92 5.24 -5.33 -1.90
C PHE A 92 4.84 -5.04 -3.34
N MET A 93 5.66 -5.44 -4.31
CA MET A 93 5.34 -5.20 -5.72
C MET A 93 4.08 -5.90 -6.19
N ILE A 94 3.87 -7.15 -5.79
CA ILE A 94 2.62 -7.87 -6.08
C ILE A 94 1.42 -7.10 -5.53
N GLY A 95 1.52 -6.57 -4.30
CA GLY A 95 0.44 -5.75 -3.74
C GLY A 95 0.22 -4.44 -4.50
N LEU A 96 1.31 -3.75 -4.87
CA LEU A 96 1.26 -2.48 -5.58
C LEU A 96 0.72 -2.62 -7.01
N GLU A 97 1.09 -3.66 -7.76
CA GLU A 97 0.52 -4.00 -9.08
C GLU A 97 -1.00 -4.14 -8.99
N ARG A 98 -1.49 -4.94 -8.02
CA ARG A 98 -2.93 -5.09 -7.78
C ARG A 98 -3.63 -3.80 -7.43
N ILE A 99 -2.99 -2.92 -6.67
CA ILE A 99 -3.53 -1.59 -6.36
C ILE A 99 -3.62 -0.74 -7.63
N GLY A 100 -2.59 -0.77 -8.48
CA GLY A 100 -2.58 -0.12 -9.79
C GLY A 100 -3.75 -0.56 -10.68
N ASP A 101 -3.94 -1.87 -10.83
CA ASP A 101 -5.05 -2.49 -11.57
C ASP A 101 -6.43 -2.03 -11.06
N LEU A 102 -6.61 -2.01 -9.74
CA LEU A 102 -7.87 -1.64 -9.10
C LEU A 102 -8.16 -0.15 -9.27
N LEU A 103 -7.14 0.71 -9.17
CA LEU A 103 -7.25 2.15 -9.44
C LEU A 103 -7.54 2.43 -10.91
N LEU A 104 -6.95 1.67 -11.84
CA LEU A 104 -7.26 1.77 -13.27
C LEU A 104 -8.72 1.34 -13.53
N SER A 105 -9.18 0.28 -12.87
CA SER A 105 -10.58 -0.16 -12.93
C SER A 105 -11.54 0.93 -12.40
N PHE A 106 -11.21 1.54 -11.27
CA PHE A 106 -11.92 2.70 -10.73
C PHE A 106 -12.00 3.83 -11.76
N ALA A 107 -10.87 4.20 -12.38
CA ALA A 107 -10.80 5.27 -13.35
C ALA A 107 -11.68 5.01 -14.58
N ASN A 108 -11.71 3.76 -15.07
CA ASN A 108 -12.57 3.37 -16.18
C ASN A 108 -14.07 3.45 -15.81
N SER A 109 -14.43 3.04 -14.59
CA SER A 109 -15.80 3.16 -14.08
C SER A 109 -16.23 4.62 -13.88
N ALA A 110 -15.37 5.47 -13.33
CA ALA A 110 -15.59 6.90 -13.18
C ALA A 110 -15.86 7.58 -14.52
N GLN A 111 -15.03 7.28 -15.53
CA GLN A 111 -15.22 7.80 -16.89
C GLN A 111 -16.52 7.29 -17.54
N SER A 112 -16.89 6.04 -17.28
CA SER A 112 -18.12 5.44 -17.81
C SER A 112 -19.39 6.04 -17.17
N ALA A 113 -19.33 6.41 -15.89
CA ALA A 113 -20.43 7.09 -15.22
C ALA A 113 -20.67 8.51 -15.79
N GLY A 114 -19.60 9.20 -16.17
CA GLY A 114 -19.65 10.57 -16.68
C GLY A 114 -20.23 11.56 -15.65
N PRO A 115 -20.91 12.64 -16.07
CA PRO A 115 -21.39 13.68 -15.15
C PRO A 115 -22.64 13.28 -14.33
N ARG A 116 -22.98 11.98 -14.27
CA ARG A 116 -24.25 11.47 -13.73
C ARG A 116 -24.16 11.02 -12.27
N LEU A 117 -23.07 11.35 -11.58
CA LEU A 117 -22.86 10.92 -10.20
C LEU A 117 -23.62 11.83 -9.24
N ASP A 118 -24.25 11.21 -8.24
CA ASP A 118 -24.85 11.95 -7.15
C ASP A 118 -23.75 12.69 -6.36
N PRO A 119 -23.95 13.97 -5.96
CA PRO A 119 -22.95 14.70 -5.21
C PRO A 119 -22.51 14.03 -3.91
N GLN A 120 -23.37 13.22 -3.28
CA GLN A 120 -23.02 12.43 -2.11
C GLN A 120 -22.07 11.29 -2.46
N ASP A 121 -22.34 10.55 -3.53
CA ASP A 121 -21.47 9.46 -4.01
C ASP A 121 -20.09 10.00 -4.37
N THR A 122 -20.03 11.13 -5.09
CA THR A 122 -18.77 11.80 -5.42
C THR A 122 -17.97 12.14 -4.16
N ARG A 123 -18.61 12.72 -3.13
CA ARG A 123 -17.93 13.05 -1.86
C ARG A 123 -17.40 11.82 -1.14
N GLU A 124 -18.18 10.74 -1.09
CA GLU A 124 -17.80 9.51 -0.38
C GLU A 124 -16.69 8.75 -1.12
N LEU A 125 -16.77 8.64 -2.45
CA LEU A 125 -15.71 8.06 -3.29
C LEU A 125 -14.41 8.89 -3.22
N THR A 126 -14.52 10.23 -3.24
CA THR A 126 -13.37 11.12 -3.03
C THR A 126 -12.70 10.83 -1.69
N ARG A 127 -13.51 10.69 -0.63
CA ARG A 127 -13.02 10.40 0.72
C ARG A 127 -12.33 9.03 0.78
N MET A 128 -12.92 7.99 0.18
CA MET A 128 -12.31 6.66 0.12
C MET A 128 -10.94 6.71 -0.58
N ALA A 129 -10.85 7.36 -1.75
CA ALA A 129 -9.60 7.49 -2.49
C ALA A 129 -8.54 8.31 -1.73
N THR A 130 -8.96 9.34 -0.99
CA THR A 130 -8.07 10.14 -0.13
C THR A 130 -7.51 9.31 1.05
N VAL A 131 -8.36 8.48 1.66
CA VAL A 131 -7.92 7.56 2.73
C VAL A 131 -6.92 6.55 2.17
N LEU A 132 -7.20 5.98 1.00
CA LEU A 132 -6.30 5.06 0.30
C LEU A 132 -4.94 5.71 -0.04
N GLU A 133 -4.94 6.95 -0.54
CA GLU A 133 -3.71 7.72 -0.79
C GLU A 133 -2.88 7.85 0.49
N LYS A 134 -3.51 8.21 1.61
CA LYS A 134 -2.83 8.32 2.90
C LYS A 134 -2.26 6.97 3.36
N MET A 135 -3.04 5.89 3.24
CA MET A 135 -2.59 4.54 3.61
C MET A 135 -1.36 4.12 2.78
N LEU A 136 -1.34 4.44 1.48
CA LEU A 136 -0.21 4.18 0.59
C LEU A 136 1.04 4.99 0.95
N ASN A 137 0.87 6.26 1.33
CA ASN A 137 1.98 7.07 1.84
C ASN A 137 2.56 6.46 3.11
N ASP A 138 1.70 6.19 4.09
CA ASP A 138 2.10 5.72 5.41
C ASP A 138 2.75 4.33 5.36
N VAL A 139 2.26 3.42 4.50
CA VAL A 139 2.88 2.10 4.33
C VAL A 139 4.25 2.18 3.65
N GLY A 140 4.44 3.10 2.69
CA GLY A 140 5.74 3.35 2.06
C GLY A 140 6.75 3.94 3.04
N GLU A 141 6.32 4.87 3.89
CA GLU A 141 7.13 5.41 4.98
C GLU A 141 7.43 4.34 6.05
N ALA A 142 6.47 3.48 6.37
CA ALA A 142 6.65 2.38 7.32
C ALA A 142 7.66 1.35 6.79
N PHE A 143 7.56 1.00 5.50
CA PHE A 143 8.49 0.08 4.86
C PHE A 143 9.92 0.63 4.83
N SER A 144 10.09 1.87 4.36
CA SER A 144 11.42 2.51 4.27
C SER A 144 12.05 2.78 5.64
N GLY A 145 11.24 3.20 6.62
CA GLY A 145 11.68 3.49 7.99
C GLY A 145 11.72 2.29 8.93
N ARG A 146 11.30 1.10 8.48
CA ARG A 146 11.14 -0.10 9.33
C ARG A 146 10.25 0.17 10.56
N ASP A 147 9.21 0.97 10.37
CA ASP A 147 8.35 1.47 11.44
C ASP A 147 7.07 0.61 11.60
N VAL A 148 7.11 -0.30 12.57
CA VAL A 148 5.98 -1.19 12.92
C VAL A 148 4.78 -0.40 13.44
N LYS A 149 4.98 0.71 14.16
CA LYS A 149 3.87 1.49 14.72
C LYS A 149 3.07 2.14 13.60
N LYS A 150 3.78 2.73 12.63
CA LYS A 150 3.15 3.30 11.44
C LYS A 150 2.42 2.26 10.61
N ALA A 151 2.98 1.06 10.46
CA ALA A 151 2.29 -0.05 9.81
C ALA A 151 0.98 -0.43 10.54
N ILE A 152 0.98 -0.48 11.89
CA ILE A 152 -0.24 -0.73 12.68
C ILE A 152 -1.30 0.37 12.46
N ASP A 153 -0.88 1.63 12.34
CA ASP A 153 -1.82 2.73 12.08
C ASP A 153 -2.44 2.65 10.68
N VAL A 154 -1.73 2.10 9.68
CA VAL A 154 -2.30 1.76 8.36
C VAL A 154 -3.39 0.70 8.51
N LEU A 155 -3.15 -0.38 9.27
CA LEU A 155 -4.15 -1.43 9.51
C LEU A 155 -5.44 -0.86 10.11
N ARG A 156 -5.33 0.14 10.99
CA ARG A 156 -6.49 0.79 11.63
C ARG A 156 -7.25 1.72 10.69
N SER A 157 -6.58 2.25 9.66
CA SER A 157 -7.17 3.20 8.71
C SER A 157 -8.16 2.52 7.74
N ASP A 158 -7.98 1.22 7.50
CA ASP A 158 -8.83 0.39 6.62
C ASP A 158 -10.31 0.38 7.03
N ALA A 159 -10.58 0.43 8.35
CA ALA A 159 -11.94 0.43 8.89
C ALA A 159 -12.82 1.59 8.37
N GLU A 160 -12.22 2.72 7.99
CA GLU A 160 -12.97 3.83 7.40
C GLU A 160 -13.37 3.56 5.94
N ILE A 161 -12.52 2.86 5.17
CA ILE A 161 -12.85 2.45 3.80
C ILE A 161 -14.01 1.45 3.84
N ASP A 162 -13.96 0.45 4.73
CA ASP A 162 -15.05 -0.50 4.95
C ASP A 162 -16.37 0.19 5.32
N ARG A 163 -16.29 1.17 6.22
CA ARG A 163 -17.47 1.92 6.66
C ARG A 163 -18.11 2.68 5.50
N LEU A 164 -17.33 3.39 4.70
CA LEU A 164 -17.82 4.13 3.53
C LEU A 164 -18.38 3.19 2.46
N ARG A 165 -17.69 2.07 2.22
CA ARG A 165 -18.16 1.03 1.31
C ARG A 165 -19.52 0.50 1.71
N ASN A 166 -19.73 0.21 2.99
CA ASN A 166 -21.03 -0.26 3.49
C ASN A 166 -22.12 0.80 3.31
N LEU A 167 -21.85 2.08 3.59
CA LEU A 167 -22.81 3.17 3.39
C LEU A 167 -23.25 3.30 1.92
N ILE A 168 -22.31 3.24 0.98
CA ILE A 168 -22.61 3.31 -0.44
C ILE A 168 -23.40 2.06 -0.86
N PHE A 169 -22.99 0.86 -0.45
CA PHE A 169 -23.68 -0.38 -0.80
C PHE A 169 -25.13 -0.39 -0.31
N MET A 170 -25.41 0.00 0.93
CA MET A 170 -26.78 0.07 1.44
C MET A 170 -27.63 1.04 0.60
N ARG A 171 -27.08 2.21 0.22
CA ARG A 171 -27.78 3.21 -0.60
C ARG A 171 -28.17 2.69 -1.98
N HIS A 172 -27.26 1.98 -2.65
CA HIS A 172 -27.46 1.55 -4.03
C HIS A 172 -28.06 0.16 -4.18
N ILE A 173 -27.97 -0.73 -3.19
CA ILE A 173 -28.48 -2.11 -3.27
C ILE A 173 -29.84 -2.27 -2.58
N GLU A 174 -30.05 -1.65 -1.43
CA GLU A 174 -31.29 -1.86 -0.65
C GLU A 174 -32.46 -0.98 -1.13
N ASN A 175 -32.18 0.04 -1.96
CA ASN A 175 -33.20 0.85 -2.62
C ASN A 175 -33.36 0.41 -4.08
N PRO A 176 -34.32 -0.46 -4.40
CA PRO A 176 -34.50 -0.98 -5.76
C PRO A 176 -34.79 0.10 -6.81
N GLU A 177 -35.28 1.28 -6.41
CA GLU A 177 -35.44 2.43 -7.33
C GLU A 177 -34.07 2.98 -7.81
N ASN A 178 -33.02 2.88 -7.00
CA ASN A 178 -31.67 3.35 -7.36
C ASN A 178 -30.93 2.38 -8.28
N LEU A 179 -31.21 1.07 -8.21
CA LEU A 179 -30.55 0.03 -9.03
C LEU A 179 -30.85 0.13 -10.52
N VAL A 180 -31.95 0.79 -10.90
CA VAL A 180 -32.40 0.89 -12.30
C VAL A 180 -31.44 1.75 -13.16
N HIS A 181 -30.51 2.49 -12.54
CA HIS A 181 -29.62 3.41 -13.23
C HIS A 181 -28.19 2.85 -13.42
N GLN A 182 -27.67 2.92 -14.65
CA GLN A 182 -26.28 2.55 -14.99
C GLN A 182 -25.23 3.27 -14.11
N ALA A 183 -25.53 4.49 -13.64
CA ALA A 183 -24.68 5.23 -12.72
C ALA A 183 -24.47 4.50 -11.38
N SER A 184 -25.52 3.87 -10.82
CA SER A 184 -25.44 3.12 -9.56
C SER A 184 -24.50 1.92 -9.65
N LEU A 185 -24.49 1.21 -10.79
CA LEU A 185 -23.55 0.10 -10.99
C LEU A 185 -22.10 0.58 -11.04
N GLN A 186 -21.83 1.71 -11.71
CA GLN A 186 -20.49 2.28 -11.75
C GLN A 186 -20.03 2.75 -10.36
N VAL A 187 -20.92 3.32 -9.55
CA VAL A 187 -20.63 3.67 -8.15
C VAL A 187 -20.24 2.45 -7.34
N ILE A 188 -20.98 1.34 -7.47
CA ILE A 188 -20.65 0.07 -6.80
C ILE A 188 -19.27 -0.44 -7.23
N PHE A 189 -18.98 -0.44 -8.53
CA PHE A 189 -17.68 -0.90 -9.04
C PHE A 189 -16.52 -0.02 -8.54
N MET A 190 -16.68 1.31 -8.57
CA MET A 190 -15.68 2.24 -8.02
C MET A 190 -15.44 1.98 -6.52
N THR A 191 -16.52 1.80 -5.76
CA THR A 191 -16.45 1.53 -4.32
C THR A 191 -15.70 0.23 -4.03
N GLN A 192 -16.02 -0.84 -4.76
CA GLN A 192 -15.37 -2.13 -4.60
C GLN A 192 -13.89 -2.10 -5.02
N SER A 193 -13.54 -1.35 -6.07
CA SER A 193 -12.15 -1.14 -6.45
C SER A 193 -11.33 -0.48 -5.32
N LEU A 194 -11.88 0.56 -4.69
CA LEU A 194 -11.19 1.26 -3.60
C LEU A 194 -11.09 0.41 -2.33
N GLU A 195 -12.12 -0.35 -1.97
CA GLU A 195 -12.09 -1.26 -0.83
C GLU A 195 -11.05 -2.38 -1.00
N ARG A 196 -11.05 -3.04 -2.15
CA ARG A 196 -10.05 -4.08 -2.46
C ARG A 196 -8.63 -3.51 -2.49
N ALA A 197 -8.45 -2.27 -2.96
CA ALA A 197 -7.15 -1.61 -2.93
C ALA A 197 -6.71 -1.33 -1.48
N GLY A 198 -7.63 -0.88 -0.62
CA GLY A 198 -7.40 -0.72 0.83
C GLY A 198 -6.93 -2.01 1.48
N ASP A 199 -7.60 -3.13 1.18
CA ASP A 199 -7.22 -4.47 1.64
C ASP A 199 -5.80 -4.88 1.20
N HIS A 200 -5.41 -4.54 -0.04
CA HIS A 200 -4.03 -4.76 -0.48
C HIS A 200 -3.03 -3.90 0.31
N VAL A 201 -3.36 -2.64 0.62
CA VAL A 201 -2.50 -1.80 1.47
C VAL A 201 -2.40 -2.33 2.90
N LYS A 202 -3.49 -2.92 3.43
CA LYS A 202 -3.47 -3.64 4.71
C LYS A 202 -2.45 -4.78 4.67
N ASN A 203 -2.48 -5.60 3.62
CA ASN A 203 -1.52 -6.69 3.43
C ASN A 203 -0.06 -6.17 3.36
N LEU A 204 0.18 -5.03 2.71
CA LEU A 204 1.50 -4.39 2.69
C LEU A 204 1.96 -4.00 4.10
N ALA A 205 1.08 -3.46 4.93
CA ALA A 205 1.39 -3.11 6.31
C ALA A 205 1.69 -4.35 7.18
N GLU A 206 0.97 -5.45 6.95
CA GLU A 206 1.29 -6.74 7.59
C GLU A 206 2.69 -7.24 7.20
N GLU A 207 3.09 -7.06 5.95
CA GLU A 207 4.43 -7.42 5.48
C GLU A 207 5.53 -6.54 6.11
N VAL A 208 5.28 -5.25 6.38
CA VAL A 208 6.21 -4.43 7.18
C VAL A 208 6.39 -5.03 8.57
N CYS A 209 5.28 -5.37 9.24
CA CYS A 209 5.32 -5.96 10.57
C CYS A 209 6.12 -7.26 10.58
N HIS A 210 5.91 -8.12 9.57
CA HIS A 210 6.64 -9.37 9.42
C HIS A 210 8.13 -9.17 9.15
N LEU A 211 8.47 -8.22 8.26
CA LEU A 211 9.86 -7.90 7.93
C LEU A 211 10.67 -7.41 9.13
N VAL A 212 10.07 -6.57 9.98
CA VAL A 212 10.77 -6.00 11.14
C VAL A 212 10.79 -6.97 12.34
N SER A 213 9.67 -7.66 12.60
CA SER A 213 9.55 -8.51 13.79
C SER A 213 10.01 -9.96 13.57
N GLY A 214 10.06 -10.44 12.32
CA GLY A 214 10.26 -11.85 11.99
C GLY A 214 9.09 -12.77 12.36
N HIS A 215 7.95 -12.21 12.81
CA HIS A 215 6.78 -12.95 13.26
C HIS A 215 5.53 -12.55 12.46
N THR A 216 4.54 -13.44 12.41
CA THR A 216 3.25 -13.14 11.77
C THR A 216 2.52 -12.00 12.48
N ILE A 217 1.67 -11.26 11.75
CA ILE A 217 0.93 -10.12 12.29
C ILE A 217 0.11 -10.48 13.55
N ARG A 218 -0.42 -11.70 13.63
CA ARG A 218 -1.17 -12.18 14.81
C ARG A 218 -0.33 -12.15 16.08
N HIS A 219 0.96 -12.49 16.00
CA HIS A 219 1.88 -12.39 17.14
C HIS A 219 2.23 -10.93 17.47
N VAL A 220 2.33 -10.08 16.47
CA VAL A 220 2.63 -8.64 16.65
C VAL A 220 1.44 -7.93 17.32
N LEU A 221 0.21 -8.15 16.84
CA LEU A 221 -1.00 -7.57 17.44
C LEU A 221 -1.21 -8.03 18.89
N MET A 222 -0.92 -9.30 19.21
CA MET A 222 -0.92 -9.77 20.61
C MET A 222 0.09 -9.05 21.51
N ALA A 223 1.17 -8.51 20.95
CA ALA A 223 2.17 -7.75 21.69
C ALA A 223 1.79 -6.27 21.85
N TYR A 224 1.08 -5.70 20.88
CA TYR A 224 0.69 -4.28 20.86
C TYR A 224 -0.67 -3.99 21.50
N ASP A 225 -1.64 -4.90 21.37
CA ASP A 225 -2.98 -4.80 21.98
C ASP A 225 -3.06 -5.55 23.32
N LYS A 226 -1.93 -5.59 24.07
CA LYS A 226 -1.94 -6.17 25.41
C LYS A 226 -2.90 -5.38 26.30
N PRO A 227 -3.86 -6.04 26.98
CA PRO A 227 -4.62 -5.41 28.06
C PRO A 227 -3.67 -4.77 29.08
N ILE A 228 -4.06 -3.66 29.69
CA ILE A 228 -3.23 -2.94 30.68
C ILE A 228 -2.79 -3.89 31.79
N GLU A 229 -3.68 -4.80 32.18
CA GLU A 229 -3.46 -5.86 33.16
C GLU A 229 -2.32 -6.79 32.72
N GLN A 230 -2.27 -7.17 31.45
CA GLN A 230 -1.23 -8.03 30.89
C GLN A 230 0.13 -7.31 30.83
N MET A 231 0.13 -6.02 30.47
CA MET A 231 1.34 -5.19 30.49
C MET A 231 1.90 -5.01 31.91
N PHE A 232 1.01 -4.86 32.89
CA PHE A 232 1.37 -4.75 34.31
C PHE A 232 1.97 -6.05 34.85
N ILE A 233 1.40 -7.21 34.49
CA ILE A 233 1.92 -8.53 34.85
C ILE A 233 3.31 -8.76 34.26
N ASP A 234 3.52 -8.43 32.98
CA ASP A 234 4.83 -8.57 32.33
C ASP A 234 5.89 -7.64 32.93
N TRP A 235 5.48 -6.42 33.34
CA TRP A 235 6.36 -5.50 34.07
C TRP A 235 6.76 -6.05 35.45
N LEU A 236 5.84 -6.65 36.20
CA LEU A 236 6.16 -7.29 37.48
C LEU A 236 7.15 -8.45 37.29
N ARG A 237 6.93 -9.29 36.27
CA ARG A 237 7.79 -10.43 35.96
C ARG A 237 9.22 -10.04 35.62
N THR A 238 9.38 -8.99 34.81
CA THR A 238 10.71 -8.44 34.45
C THR A 238 11.40 -7.68 35.59
N ARG A 239 10.68 -7.32 36.65
CA ARG A 239 11.23 -6.69 37.86
C ARG A 239 11.79 -7.73 38.83
N ASP A 240 11.13 -8.88 38.95
CA ASP A 240 11.57 -9.97 39.81
C ASP A 240 12.76 -10.75 39.23
N GLU A 241 12.91 -10.79 37.90
CA GLU A 241 14.09 -11.38 37.23
C GLU A 241 15.38 -10.54 37.36
N LYS A 242 15.29 -9.31 37.86
CA LYS A 242 16.43 -8.38 38.05
C LYS A 242 16.89 -8.24 39.51
N GLN A 243 16.35 -9.05 40.43
CA GLN A 243 16.79 -9.19 41.82
C GLN A 243 17.50 -10.53 42.03
#